data_AF-A0A7T5RER3-F1
#
_entry.id   AF-A0A7T5RER3-F1
#
_cell.length_a   1.000
_cell.length_b   1.000
_cell.length_c   1.000
_cell.angle_alpha   90.00
_cell.angle_beta   90.00
_cell.angle_gamma   90.00
#
_symmetry.space_group_name_H-M   'P 1'
#
loop_
_entity.id
_entity.type
_entity.pdbx_description
1 polymer ?
#
loop_
_entity_poly.entity_id
_entity_poly.type
_entity_poly.pdbx_seq_one_letter_code
_entity_poly.pdbx_strand_id
1 'polypeptide(L)'
;MSADNGVYILATKGSEGKKEYRVAHAQAIENLWYKPDFPKEKPELSLEYVSVLFGDCRRVFNDQKLAEGYALHILDEVGYAEYGVQLLDFAHIRLPKFVLKKPQCEVRLVRRSLYPSTP
;
A
#
# COMPACT_ATOMS: atom_id res chain seq x y z
N MET A 1 18.17 17.02 1.98
CA MET A 1 17.18 16.62 0.96
C MET A 1 15.93 16.25 1.73
N SER A 2 14.87 17.06 1.67
CA SER A 2 13.57 16.69 2.24
C SER A 2 13.03 15.58 1.37
N ALA A 3 12.78 14.42 1.95
CA ALA A 3 12.23 13.30 1.21
C ALA A 3 10.74 13.31 1.52
N ASP A 4 9.90 13.60 0.52
CA ASP A 4 8.47 13.76 0.73
C ASP A 4 7.89 12.46 1.33
N ASN A 5 7.70 12.46 2.66
CA ASN A 5 7.30 11.29 3.41
C ASN A 5 5.87 11.42 3.95
N GLY A 6 5.13 10.33 3.82
CA GLY A 6 3.69 10.32 4.04
C GLY A 6 3.14 8.91 4.12
N VAL A 7 1.96 8.80 4.71
CA VAL A 7 1.13 7.60 4.61
C VAL A 7 0.13 7.82 3.49
N TYR A 8 0.23 7.03 2.43
CA TYR A 8 -0.57 7.22 1.22
C TYR A 8 -1.64 6.14 1.11
N ILE A 9 -2.85 6.58 0.79
CA ILE A 9 -3.99 5.73 0.47
C ILE A 9 -4.16 5.78 -1.04
N LEU A 10 -3.85 4.69 -1.73
CA LEU A 10 -4.08 4.55 -3.16
C LEU A 10 -5.46 3.99 -3.43
N ALA A 11 -6.35 4.80 -4.00
CA ALA A 11 -7.66 4.37 -4.47
C ALA A 11 -7.60 4.01 -5.96
N THR A 12 -8.00 2.79 -6.30
CA THR A 12 -7.93 2.24 -7.67
C THR A 12 -9.24 1.57 -8.06
N LYS A 13 -9.44 1.34 -9.36
CA LYS A 13 -10.60 0.57 -9.85
C LYS A 13 -10.41 -0.91 -9.57
N GLY A 14 -11.24 -1.45 -8.71
CA GLY A 14 -11.28 -2.85 -8.32
C GLY A 14 -12.02 -3.77 -9.28
N SER A 15 -12.13 -5.03 -8.86
CA SER A 15 -12.51 -6.17 -9.71
C SER A 15 -13.94 -6.16 -10.28
N GLU A 16 -14.80 -5.26 -9.82
CA GLU A 16 -16.21 -5.11 -10.27
C GLU A 16 -16.57 -3.64 -10.54
N GLY A 17 -15.58 -2.79 -10.77
CA GLY A 17 -15.79 -1.33 -10.89
C GLY A 17 -15.96 -0.60 -9.56
N LYS A 18 -15.90 -1.30 -8.42
CA LYS A 18 -15.83 -0.72 -7.06
C LYS A 18 -14.43 -0.18 -6.78
N LYS A 19 -14.30 0.83 -5.91
CA LYS A 19 -12.99 1.34 -5.48
C LYS A 19 -12.30 0.34 -4.55
N GLU A 20 -11.02 0.10 -4.81
CA GLU A 20 -10.10 -0.66 -3.95
C GLU A 20 -9.05 0.29 -3.41
N TYR A 21 -8.83 0.26 -2.09
CA TYR A 21 -7.92 1.14 -1.37
C TYR A 21 -6.74 0.35 -0.83
N ARG A 22 -5.52 0.84 -1.05
CA ARG A 22 -4.27 0.27 -0.52
C ARG A 22 -3.57 1.33 0.29
N VAL A 23 -2.95 0.95 1.39
CA VAL A 23 -2.27 1.90 2.28
C VAL A 23 -0.81 1.52 2.41
N ALA A 24 0.08 2.48 2.22
CA ALA A 24 1.52 2.31 2.37
C ALA A 24 2.17 3.59 2.91
N HIS A 25 3.16 3.44 3.78
CA HIS A 25 4.07 4.52 4.12
C HIS A 25 5.18 4.60 3.06
N ALA A 26 5.42 5.80 2.52
CA ALA A 26 6.47 6.04 1.53
C ALA A 26 7.32 7.24 1.96
N GLN A 27 8.63 7.15 1.71
CA GLN A 27 9.60 8.21 1.99
C GLN A 27 10.05 8.98 0.75
N ALA A 28 9.55 8.63 -0.44
CA ALA A 28 9.91 9.26 -1.71
C ALA A 28 8.76 9.12 -2.71
N ILE A 29 7.60 9.72 -2.37
CA ILE A 29 6.40 9.61 -3.20
C ILE A 29 6.57 10.27 -4.57
N GLU A 30 7.46 11.25 -4.71
CA GLU A 30 7.77 11.94 -5.96
C GLU A 30 8.12 10.98 -7.13
N ASN A 31 8.72 9.84 -6.80
CA ASN A 31 9.06 8.78 -7.76
C ASN A 31 7.84 8.17 -8.47
N LEU A 32 6.66 8.35 -7.89
CA LEU A 32 5.39 7.95 -8.49
C LEU A 32 5.15 8.68 -9.82
N TRP A 33 5.66 9.92 -9.96
CA TRP A 33 5.51 10.76 -11.15
C TRP A 33 6.80 10.88 -11.98
N TYR A 34 7.96 10.50 -11.42
CA TYR A 34 9.27 10.69 -12.05
C TYR A 34 9.65 9.57 -13.05
N LYS A 35 8.98 9.48 -14.21
CA LYS A 35 9.64 8.90 -15.40
C LYS A 35 9.78 9.93 -16.53
N PRO A 36 11.00 10.12 -17.07
CA PRO A 36 11.24 11.00 -18.21
C PRO A 36 10.64 10.48 -19.53
N ASP A 37 10.34 9.19 -19.63
CA ASP A 37 9.92 8.51 -20.88
C ASP A 37 8.41 8.31 -21.01
N PHE A 38 7.60 8.97 -20.19
CA PHE A 38 6.17 8.85 -20.33
C PHE A 38 5.66 9.59 -21.57
N PRO A 39 4.83 8.95 -22.42
CA PRO A 39 4.10 9.68 -23.44
C PRO A 39 3.36 10.82 -22.75
N LYS A 40 3.52 12.06 -23.24
CA LYS A 40 2.77 13.25 -22.76
C LYS A 40 1.26 13.03 -22.67
N GLU A 41 0.77 12.00 -23.36
CA GLU A 41 -0.63 11.65 -23.49
C GLU A 41 -1.13 10.67 -22.40
N LYS A 42 -0.26 9.80 -21.83
CA LYS A 42 -0.52 8.88 -20.68
C LYS A 42 0.84 8.33 -20.19
N PRO A 43 1.22 8.39 -18.89
CA PRO A 43 0.40 8.22 -17.70
C PRO A 43 0.71 9.18 -16.53
N GLU A 44 -0.27 9.32 -15.64
CA GLU A 44 -0.17 10.08 -14.39
C GLU A 44 0.62 9.35 -13.28
N LEU A 45 1.03 8.10 -13.51
CA LEU A 45 1.63 7.20 -12.51
C LEU A 45 2.64 6.21 -13.09
N SER A 46 3.75 6.00 -12.37
CA SER A 46 4.67 4.90 -12.60
C SER A 46 4.18 3.60 -11.98
N LEU A 47 3.65 2.71 -12.82
CA LEU A 47 3.20 1.37 -12.42
C LEU A 47 4.27 0.55 -11.69
N GLU A 48 5.55 0.77 -12.02
CA GLU A 48 6.68 0.14 -11.35
C GLU A 48 6.79 0.61 -9.90
N TYR A 49 6.79 1.93 -9.68
CA TYR A 49 6.82 2.49 -8.32
C TYR A 49 5.53 2.19 -7.55
N VAL A 50 4.37 2.20 -8.20
CA VAL A 50 3.11 1.75 -7.61
C VAL A 50 3.23 0.28 -7.17
N SER A 51 3.85 -0.58 -7.98
CA SER A 51 4.09 -1.98 -7.61
C SER A 51 5.07 -2.11 -6.44
N VAL A 52 6.10 -1.28 -6.35
CA VAL A 52 7.07 -1.31 -5.25
C VAL A 52 6.43 -0.85 -3.95
N LEU A 53 5.64 0.24 -4.00
CA LEU A 53 5.02 0.84 -2.80
C LEU A 53 3.77 0.08 -2.34
N PHE A 54 2.91 -0.33 -3.28
CA PHE A 54 1.58 -0.88 -3.00
C PHE A 54 1.39 -2.34 -3.44
N GLY A 55 2.40 -2.96 -4.07
CA GLY A 55 2.32 -4.35 -4.53
C GLY A 55 2.39 -5.36 -3.38
N ASP A 56 3.14 -5.05 -2.32
CA ASP A 56 3.27 -5.89 -1.12
C ASP A 56 2.19 -5.57 -0.05
N CYS A 57 1.27 -4.64 -0.32
CA CYS A 57 0.12 -4.38 0.55
C CYS A 57 -0.75 -5.65 0.66
N ARG A 58 -0.55 -6.40 1.74
CA ARG A 58 -1.36 -7.59 2.07
C ARG A 58 -2.83 -7.25 2.32
N ARG A 59 -3.13 -6.00 2.65
CA ARG A 59 -4.48 -5.49 2.93
C ARG A 59 -4.92 -4.58 1.79
N VAL A 60 -6.01 -4.99 1.14
CA VAL A 60 -6.80 -4.16 0.22
C VAL A 60 -8.14 -3.92 0.89
N PHE A 61 -8.52 -2.66 1.03
CA PHE A 61 -9.78 -2.24 1.64
C PHE A 61 -10.79 -1.92 0.55
N ASN A 62 -12.06 -2.23 0.79
CA ASN A 62 -13.16 -1.83 -0.10
C ASN A 62 -13.94 -0.62 0.44
N ASP A 63 -13.54 -0.12 1.60
CA ASP A 63 -14.14 1.02 2.29
C ASP A 63 -13.03 2.04 2.58
N GLN A 64 -13.27 3.29 2.20
CA GLN A 64 -12.33 4.39 2.39
C GLN A 64 -12.06 4.67 3.87
N LYS A 65 -13.09 4.66 4.72
CA LYS A 65 -12.96 4.98 6.14
C LYS A 65 -12.11 3.94 6.87
N LEU A 66 -12.21 2.66 6.46
CA LEU A 66 -11.34 1.61 6.99
C LEU A 66 -9.89 1.82 6.54
N ALA A 67 -9.67 2.26 5.30
CA ALA A 67 -8.33 2.59 4.81
C ALA A 67 -7.74 3.80 5.54
N GLU A 68 -8.53 4.84 5.79
CA GLU A 68 -8.14 6.03 6.57
C GLU A 68 -7.79 5.67 8.01
N GLY A 69 -8.62 4.87 8.69
CA GLY A 69 -8.33 4.40 10.05
C GLY A 69 -7.04 3.58 10.12
N TYR A 70 -6.78 2.73 9.12
CA TYR A 70 -5.53 1.99 9.03
C TYR A 70 -4.33 2.88 8.71
N ALA A 71 -4.52 3.93 7.90
CA ALA A 71 -3.48 4.90 7.60
C ALA A 71 -3.07 5.72 8.83
N LEU A 72 -4.03 6.11 9.67
CA LEU A 72 -3.76 6.75 10.96
C LEU A 72 -2.97 5.82 11.89
N HIS A 73 -3.31 4.54 11.93
CA HIS A 73 -2.55 3.56 12.71
C HIS A 73 -1.10 3.44 12.23
N ILE A 74 -0.86 3.42 10.91
CA ILE A 74 0.51 3.43 10.35
C ILE A 74 1.22 4.75 10.70
N LEU A 75 0.53 5.88 10.63
CA LEU A 75 1.11 7.18 10.97
C LEU A 75 1.58 7.22 12.42
N ASP A 76 0.78 6.68 13.35
CA ASP A 76 1.15 6.55 14.77
C ASP A 76 2.38 5.64 14.96
N GLU A 77 2.49 4.54 14.19
CA GLU A 77 3.66 3.65 14.24
C GLU A 77 4.94 4.29 13.68
N VAL A 78 4.82 5.09 12.61
CA VAL A 78 5.95 5.78 11.97
C VAL A 78 6.40 6.99 12.79
N GLY A 79 5.51 7.58 13.57
CA GLY A 79 5.79 8.65 14.53
C GLY A 79 5.94 10.05 13.92
N TYR A 80 6.44 10.17 12.68
CA TYR A 80 6.48 11.43 11.96
C TYR A 80 6.37 11.24 10.44
N ALA A 81 5.44 11.94 9.81
CA ALA A 81 5.34 12.05 8.36
C ALA A 81 5.03 13.50 7.97
N GLU A 82 5.82 14.06 7.06
CA GLU A 82 5.75 15.47 6.61
C GLU A 82 4.37 15.80 6.01
N TYR A 83 3.80 14.88 5.24
CA TYR A 83 2.49 15.06 4.59
C TYR A 83 1.32 14.39 5.31
N GLY A 84 1.58 13.73 6.44
CA GLY A 84 0.56 12.97 7.17
C GLY A 84 -0.08 11.88 6.31
N VAL A 85 -1.41 11.72 6.41
CA VAL A 85 -2.20 10.80 5.58
C VAL A 85 -2.70 11.51 4.32
N GLN A 86 -2.41 10.95 3.15
CA GLN A 86 -2.79 11.51 1.85
C GLN A 86 -3.57 10.49 1.01
N LEU A 87 -4.62 10.96 0.31
CA LEU A 87 -5.41 10.15 -0.62
C LEU A 87 -4.93 10.39 -2.06
N LEU A 88 -4.55 9.30 -2.72
CA LEU A 88 -4.20 9.25 -4.13
C LEU A 88 -5.39 8.62 -4.89
N ASP A 89 -6.28 9.45 -5.45
CA ASP A 89 -7.49 8.98 -6.14
C ASP A 89 -7.24 8.69 -7.62
N PHE A 90 -7.02 7.41 -7.92
CA PHE A 90 -6.87 6.87 -9.27
C PHE A 90 -7.96 5.84 -9.57
N ALA A 91 -9.20 6.12 -9.15
CA ALA A 91 -10.35 5.24 -9.37
C ALA A 91 -10.69 4.96 -10.86
N HIS A 92 -10.03 5.63 -11.79
CA HIS A 92 -10.13 5.38 -13.22
C HIS A 92 -9.13 4.32 -13.72
N ILE A 93 -8.07 4.03 -12.95
CA ILE A 93 -7.01 3.08 -13.29
C ILE A 93 -7.31 1.73 -12.64
N ARG A 94 -7.28 0.68 -13.44
CA ARG A 94 -7.29 -0.70 -12.94
C ARG A 94 -5.85 -1.18 -12.87
N LEU A 95 -5.36 -1.44 -11.66
CA LEU A 95 -4.05 -2.06 -11.51
C LEU A 95 -4.11 -3.53 -11.93
N PRO A 96 -3.07 -4.06 -12.60
CA PRO A 96 -2.96 -5.50 -12.78
C PRO A 96 -2.99 -6.16 -11.41
N LYS A 97 -3.57 -7.36 -11.31
CA LYS A 97 -3.50 -8.13 -10.06
C LYS A 97 -2.02 -8.29 -9.72
N PHE A 98 -1.54 -7.60 -8.70
CA PHE A 98 -0.20 -7.82 -8.17
C PHE A 98 -0.18 -9.26 -7.68
N VAL A 99 0.55 -10.11 -8.40
CA VAL A 99 0.85 -11.45 -7.91
C VAL A 99 1.79 -11.21 -6.74
N LEU A 100 1.25 -11.28 -5.52
CA LEU A 100 2.07 -11.32 -4.30
C LEU A 100 3.18 -12.34 -4.58
N LYS A 101 4.44 -11.88 -4.63
CA LYS A 101 5.55 -12.83 -4.57
C LYS A 101 5.30 -13.60 -3.28
N LYS A 102 5.10 -14.92 -3.40
CA LYS A 102 4.88 -15.79 -2.23
C LYS A 102 5.94 -15.39 -1.19
N PRO A 103 5.57 -15.10 0.06
CA PRO A 103 6.57 -14.81 1.07
C PRO A 103 7.56 -15.98 1.08
N GLN A 104 8.85 -15.70 0.84
CA GLN A 104 9.90 -16.72 0.87
C GLN A 104 10.07 -17.36 2.26
N CYS A 105 9.37 -16.84 3.26
CA CYS A 105 9.29 -17.44 4.58
C CYS A 105 7.87 -17.93 4.84
N GLU A 106 7.70 -19.25 4.73
CA GLU A 106 6.61 -19.98 5.39
C GLU A 106 6.74 -19.69 6.90
N VAL A 107 5.89 -18.82 7.44
CA VAL A 107 5.74 -18.71 8.90
C VAL A 107 5.05 -19.98 9.35
N ARG A 108 5.83 -21.02 9.69
CA ARG A 108 5.32 -22.16 10.44
C ARG A 108 4.82 -21.64 11.78
N LEU A 109 3.50 -21.52 11.90
CA LEU A 109 2.81 -21.36 13.18
C LEU A 109 3.08 -22.60 14.01
N VAL A 110 4.19 -22.61 14.76
CA VAL A 110 4.43 -23.60 15.80
C VAL A 110 3.45 -23.28 16.93
N ARG A 111 2.33 -24.00 16.99
CA ARG A 111 1.49 -24.03 18.19
C ARG A 111 2.32 -24.62 19.32
N ARG A 112 3.00 -23.77 20.10
CA ARG A 112 3.45 -24.17 21.43
C ARG A 112 2.21 -24.28 22.31
N SER A 113 1.86 -25.52 22.67
CA SER A 113 0.90 -25.77 23.76
C SER A 113 1.41 -25.06 25.01
N LEU A 114 0.62 -24.13 25.54
CA LEU A 114 0.90 -23.44 26.81
C LEU A 114 0.47 -24.26 28.04
N TYR A 115 0.09 -25.53 27.86
CA TYR A 115 -0.29 -26.40 28.97
C TYR A 115 0.79 -27.47 29.19
N PRO A 116 1.39 -27.55 30.40
CA PRO A 116 2.21 -28.69 30.76
C PRO A 116 1.30 -29.92 30.83
N SER A 117 1.59 -30.92 30.01
CA SER A 117 1.01 -32.25 30.15
C SER A 117 1.54 -32.87 31.44
N THR A 118 0.72 -32.84 32.49
CA THR A 118 0.76 -33.76 33.64
C THR A 118 -0.27 -34.87 33.36
N PRO A 119 -0.10 -36.11 33.84
CA PRO A 119 0.61 -36.53 35.06
C PRO A 119 1.90 -37.35 34.85
#